data_AF-A0A975XY01-F1
#
_entry.id   AF-A0A975XY01-F1
#
_cell.length_a   1.000
_cell.length_b   1.000
_cell.length_c   1.000
_cell.angle_alpha   90.00
_cell.angle_beta   90.00
_cell.angle_gamma   90.00
#
_symmetry.space_group_name_H-M   'P 1'
#
loop_
_entity.id
_entity.type
_entity.pdbx_description
1 polymer ?
#
loop_
_entity_poly.entity_id
_entity_poly.type
_entity_poly.pdbx_seq_one_letter_code
_entity_poly.pdbx_strand_id
1 'polypeptide(L)'
;MSLRLVPLLAAGAALLATHQSLIWTNLAVIAVDILTLVVLARLMRAEGKRLVDLYRPFALKDIAWGLLCFVIVWVAWLPATFIGNLVAHHGAPPAPTSSMPEVPLWLGILALTVMPMTIAVAEEGLYRGYLQSRVAGRLSLVPSILLVSLVFGLQHIGFTVGDPHATLAKVITTFLAGLVFSGLMVWHRTTSPLVIAHWLFDLLGLGLPVFFLALS
;
A
#
# COMPACT_ATOMS: atom_id res chain seq x y z
N MET A 1 -11.00 11.07 0.47
CA MET A 1 -10.67 9.68 0.07
C MET A 1 -9.78 9.63 -1.17
N SER A 2 -9.74 10.65 -2.03
CA SER A 2 -8.94 10.69 -3.27
C SER A 2 -7.44 11.00 -3.12
N LEU A 3 -6.96 11.23 -1.89
CA LEU A 3 -5.62 11.78 -1.60
C LEU A 3 -4.47 11.01 -2.26
N ARG A 4 -4.60 9.68 -2.36
CA ARG A 4 -3.59 8.80 -2.98
C ARG A 4 -4.04 8.28 -4.34
N LEU A 5 -5.30 7.85 -4.43
CA LEU A 5 -5.90 7.30 -5.66
C LEU A 5 -5.70 8.22 -6.87
N VAL A 6 -6.07 9.50 -6.77
CA VAL A 6 -6.03 10.39 -7.94
C VAL A 6 -4.60 10.71 -8.36
N PRO A 7 -3.68 11.08 -7.46
CA PRO A 7 -2.29 11.30 -7.85
C PRO A 7 -1.59 10.06 -8.42
N LEU A 8 -1.82 8.87 -7.85
CA LEU A 8 -1.21 7.63 -8.34
C LEU A 8 -1.79 7.23 -9.71
N LEU A 9 -3.11 7.36 -9.90
CA LEU A 9 -3.73 7.14 -11.20
C LEU A 9 -3.20 8.11 -12.25
N ALA A 10 -3.06 9.39 -11.90
CA ALA A 10 -2.51 10.40 -12.79
C ALA A 10 -1.05 10.12 -13.16
N ALA A 11 -0.22 9.69 -12.20
CA ALA A 11 1.17 9.30 -12.45
C ALA A 11 1.25 8.10 -13.40
N GLY A 12 0.46 7.04 -13.15
CA GLY A 12 0.39 5.88 -14.03
C GLY A 12 -0.08 6.22 -15.44
N ALA A 13 -1.13 7.04 -15.56
CA ALA A 13 -1.64 7.51 -16.84
C ALA A 13 -0.63 8.37 -17.61
N ALA A 14 0.13 9.23 -16.92
CA ALA A 14 1.17 10.05 -17.54
C ALA A 14 2.34 9.20 -18.08
N LEU A 15 2.77 8.18 -17.32
CA LEU A 15 3.80 7.25 -17.77
C LEU A 15 3.31 6.42 -18.97
N LEU A 16 2.08 5.92 -18.93
CA LEU A 16 1.48 5.21 -20.07
C LEU A 16 1.42 6.11 -21.32
N ALA A 17 0.95 7.35 -21.17
CA ALA A 17 0.86 8.31 -22.28
C ALA A 17 2.21 8.70 -22.88
N THR A 18 3.30 8.55 -22.11
CA THR A 18 4.67 8.84 -22.55
C THR A 18 5.47 7.58 -22.90
N HIS A 19 4.81 6.41 -22.95
CA HIS A 19 5.43 5.11 -23.21
C HIS A 19 6.60 4.77 -22.27
N GLN A 20 6.55 5.29 -21.04
CA GLN A 20 7.54 5.02 -20.01
C GLN A 20 7.13 3.83 -19.16
N SER A 21 8.12 3.13 -18.59
CA SER A 21 7.88 2.01 -17.68
C SER A 21 7.11 2.46 -16.43
N LEU A 22 6.13 1.66 -16.01
CA LEU A 22 5.40 1.91 -14.76
C LEU A 22 6.28 1.75 -13.52
N ILE A 23 7.51 1.24 -13.62
CA ILE A 23 8.45 1.21 -12.49
C ILE A 23 8.78 2.61 -11.95
N TRP A 24 8.67 3.63 -12.80
CA TRP A 24 8.86 5.03 -12.42
C TRP A 24 7.76 5.55 -11.47
N THR A 25 6.64 4.84 -11.34
CA THR A 25 5.61 5.16 -10.33
C THR A 25 6.18 5.10 -8.91
N ASN A 26 7.26 4.36 -8.65
CA ASN A 26 7.95 4.34 -7.36
C ASN A 26 8.36 5.73 -6.85
N LEU A 27 8.76 6.65 -7.74
CA LEU A 27 9.07 8.03 -7.36
C LEU A 27 7.82 8.83 -7.02
N ALA A 28 6.76 8.62 -7.81
CA ALA A 28 5.47 9.25 -7.56
C ALA A 28 4.88 8.80 -6.21
N VAL A 29 5.05 7.52 -5.83
CA VAL A 29 4.63 6.98 -4.54
C VAL A 29 5.27 7.75 -3.39
N ILE A 30 6.59 7.94 -3.39
CA ILE A 30 7.28 8.69 -2.32
C ILE A 30 6.73 10.11 -2.21
N ALA A 31 6.52 10.80 -3.34
CA ALA A 31 5.94 12.14 -3.34
C ALA A 31 4.49 12.15 -2.79
N VAL A 32 3.68 11.17 -3.17
CA VAL A 32 2.30 11.00 -2.68
C VAL A 32 2.27 10.63 -1.20
N ASP A 33 3.22 9.86 -0.70
CA ASP A 33 3.38 9.53 0.72
C ASP A 33 3.68 10.78 1.54
N ILE A 34 4.64 11.59 1.11
CA ILE A 34 4.98 12.85 1.76
C ILE A 34 3.75 13.78 1.79
N LEU A 35 3.07 13.94 0.66
CA LEU A 35 1.83 14.72 0.59
C LEU A 35 0.76 14.16 1.55
N THR A 36 0.64 12.84 1.61
CA THR A 36 -0.30 12.15 2.51
C THR A 36 0.00 12.49 3.96
N LEU A 37 1.27 12.41 4.37
CA LEU A 37 1.70 12.72 5.73
C LEU A 37 1.51 14.20 6.08
N VAL A 38 1.76 15.12 5.14
CA VAL A 38 1.49 16.55 5.31
C VAL A 38 0.00 16.80 5.53
N VAL A 39 -0.86 16.18 4.73
CA VAL A 39 -2.33 16.31 4.88
C VAL A 39 -2.79 15.71 6.21
N LEU A 40 -2.30 14.51 6.57
CA LEU A 40 -2.60 13.89 7.87
C LEU A 40 -2.13 14.77 9.04
N ALA A 41 -0.95 15.38 8.94
CA ALA A 41 -0.47 16.29 9.98
C ALA A 41 -1.40 17.49 10.16
N ARG A 42 -1.90 18.07 9.06
CA ARG A 42 -2.87 19.17 9.10
C ARG A 42 -4.21 18.74 9.72
N LEU A 43 -4.72 17.58 9.30
CA LEU A 43 -5.97 17.02 9.81
C LEU A 43 -5.88 16.70 11.31
N MET A 44 -4.79 16.06 11.74
CA MET A 44 -4.56 15.76 13.16
C MET A 44 -4.43 17.05 13.99
N ARG A 45 -3.73 18.07 13.48
CA ARG A 45 -3.62 19.37 14.16
C ARG A 45 -4.96 20.08 14.30
N ALA A 46 -5.83 19.99 13.29
CA ALA A 46 -7.18 20.53 13.35
C ALA A 46 -8.04 19.85 14.43
N GLU A 47 -7.69 18.63 14.84
CA GLU A 47 -8.31 17.90 15.95
C GLU A 47 -7.54 18.05 17.29
N GLY A 48 -6.59 18.98 17.38
CA GLY A 48 -5.79 19.21 18.58
C GLY A 48 -4.76 18.10 18.88
N LYS A 49 -4.47 17.23 17.91
CA LYS A 49 -3.51 16.13 18.02
C LYS A 49 -2.30 16.36 17.10
N ARG A 50 -1.26 15.55 17.26
CA ARG A 50 -0.08 15.54 16.38
C ARG A 50 -0.10 14.30 15.50
N LEU A 51 0.59 14.37 14.36
CA LEU A 51 0.74 13.23 13.45
C LEU A 51 1.28 11.99 14.16
N VAL A 52 2.27 12.16 15.04
CA VAL A 52 2.90 11.06 15.79
C VAL A 52 1.92 10.33 16.70
N ASP A 53 0.80 10.96 17.07
CA ASP A 53 -0.19 10.35 17.94
C ASP A 53 -1.00 9.26 17.21
N LEU A 54 -0.91 9.15 15.87
CA LEU A 54 -1.42 7.99 15.11
C LEU A 54 -0.59 6.72 15.37
N TYR A 55 0.67 6.86 15.77
CA TYR A 55 1.61 5.75 15.95
C TYR A 55 2.01 5.55 17.42
N ARG A 56 1.30 6.22 18.35
CA ARG A 56 1.54 6.13 19.78
C ARG A 56 0.36 5.46 20.50
N PRO A 57 0.62 4.78 21.63
CA PRO A 57 1.94 4.49 22.20
C PRO A 57 2.72 3.50 21.32
N PHE A 58 4.06 3.60 21.40
CA PHE A 58 4.95 2.60 20.80
C PHE A 58 5.72 1.92 21.93
N ALA A 59 5.73 0.60 21.92
CA ALA A 59 6.48 -0.24 22.84
C ALA A 59 7.28 -1.27 22.04
N LEU A 60 8.41 -1.75 22.60
CA LEU A 60 9.23 -2.77 21.92
C LEU A 60 8.44 -4.05 21.57
N LYS A 61 7.41 -4.39 22.35
CA LYS A 61 6.49 -5.51 22.05
C LYS A 61 5.77 -5.33 20.71
N ASP A 62 5.59 -4.09 20.23
CA ASP A 62 4.96 -3.79 18.95
C ASP A 62 5.83 -4.26 17.78
N ILE A 63 7.14 -4.45 17.99
CA ILE A 63 8.03 -5.11 17.03
C ILE A 63 7.64 -6.58 16.90
N ALA A 64 7.49 -7.31 18.01
CA ALA A 64 7.06 -8.71 17.98
C ALA A 64 5.67 -8.86 17.36
N TRP A 65 4.73 -7.98 17.72
CA TRP A 65 3.40 -7.95 17.09
C TRP A 65 3.46 -7.58 15.61
N GLY A 66 4.36 -6.67 15.22
CA GLY A 66 4.58 -6.31 13.83
C GLY A 66 5.12 -7.47 13.01
N LEU A 67 6.05 -8.26 13.56
CA LEU A 67 6.52 -9.50 12.93
C LEU A 67 5.41 -10.53 12.78
N LEU A 68 4.54 -10.69 13.80
CA LEU A 68 3.39 -11.59 13.68
C LEU A 68 2.39 -11.09 12.62
N CYS A 69 2.07 -9.79 12.63
CA CYS A 69 1.21 -9.16 11.63
C CYS A 69 1.79 -9.33 10.21
N PHE A 70 3.11 -9.20 10.05
CA PHE A 70 3.81 -9.48 8.80
C PHE A 70 3.56 -10.91 8.33
N VAL A 71 3.75 -11.92 9.19
CA VAL A 71 3.51 -13.32 8.83
C VAL A 71 2.04 -13.54 8.41
N ILE A 72 1.08 -12.95 9.14
CA ILE A 72 -0.34 -13.05 8.81
C ILE A 72 -0.61 -12.43 7.42
N VAL A 73 -0.12 -11.21 7.17
CA VAL A 73 -0.30 -10.52 5.89
C VAL A 73 0.38 -11.30 4.75
N TRP A 74 1.59 -11.80 4.97
CA TRP A 74 2.34 -12.58 3.98
C TRP A 74 1.60 -13.87 3.59
N VAL A 75 1.08 -14.60 4.58
CA VAL A 75 0.29 -15.81 4.34
C VAL A 75 -1.03 -15.47 3.65
N ALA A 76 -1.70 -14.38 4.03
CA ALA A 76 -2.95 -13.95 3.43
C ALA A 76 -2.78 -13.38 2.00
N TRP A 77 -1.59 -12.90 1.66
CA TRP A 77 -1.28 -12.40 0.32
C TRP A 77 -1.36 -13.48 -0.75
N LEU A 78 -0.99 -14.72 -0.42
CA LEU A 78 -1.04 -15.86 -1.35
C LEU A 78 -2.46 -16.15 -1.88
N PRO A 79 -3.47 -16.42 -1.03
CA PRO A 79 -4.84 -16.61 -1.49
C PRO A 79 -5.43 -15.33 -2.09
N ALA A 80 -5.08 -14.14 -1.59
CA ALA A 80 -5.55 -12.87 -2.17
C ALA A 80 -5.06 -12.68 -3.63
N THR A 81 -3.81 -13.04 -3.90
CA THR A 81 -3.22 -13.02 -5.25
C THR A 81 -3.86 -14.09 -6.14
N PHE A 82 -4.03 -15.30 -5.60
CA PHE A 82 -4.70 -16.38 -6.33
C PHE A 82 -6.13 -15.99 -6.73
N ILE A 83 -6.94 -15.45 -5.81
CA ILE A 83 -8.31 -15.00 -6.08
C ILE A 83 -8.32 -13.86 -7.10
N GLY A 84 -7.45 -12.85 -6.94
CA GLY A 84 -7.35 -11.74 -7.89
C GLY A 84 -7.05 -12.22 -9.31
N ASN A 85 -6.08 -13.11 -9.46
CA ASN A 85 -5.72 -13.68 -10.75
C ASN A 85 -6.79 -14.61 -11.31
N LEU A 86 -7.44 -15.42 -10.47
CA LEU A 86 -8.54 -16.29 -10.91
C LEU A 86 -9.72 -15.47 -11.44
N VAL A 87 -10.08 -14.38 -10.77
CA VAL A 87 -11.18 -13.52 -11.21
C VAL A 87 -10.82 -12.76 -12.50
N ALA A 88 -9.60 -12.23 -12.58
CA ALA A 88 -9.21 -11.38 -13.70
C ALA A 88 -8.74 -12.16 -14.94
N HIS A 89 -7.99 -13.24 -14.76
CA HIS A 89 -7.33 -14.01 -15.82
C HIS A 89 -7.90 -15.42 -16.00
N HIS A 90 -8.86 -15.84 -15.17
CA HIS A 90 -9.39 -17.23 -15.14
C HIS A 90 -8.31 -18.30 -14.85
N GLY A 91 -7.20 -17.90 -14.21
CA GLY A 91 -6.06 -18.77 -13.94
C GLY A 91 -4.80 -17.99 -13.60
N ALA A 92 -3.64 -18.55 -13.94
CA ALA A 92 -2.37 -17.84 -13.80
C ALA A 92 -2.29 -16.64 -14.79
N PRO A 93 -1.70 -15.51 -14.38
CA PRO A 93 -1.48 -14.39 -15.29
C PRO A 93 -0.53 -14.81 -16.42
N PRO A 94 -0.67 -14.23 -17.63
CA PRO A 94 0.22 -14.52 -18.74
C PRO A 94 1.66 -14.16 -18.39
N ALA A 95 2.61 -14.93 -18.94
CA ALA A 95 4.03 -14.61 -18.79
C ALA A 95 4.30 -13.21 -19.38
N PRO A 96 5.17 -12.39 -18.73
CA PRO A 96 5.55 -11.10 -19.26
C PRO A 96 6.12 -11.26 -20.68
N THR A 97 5.56 -10.54 -21.64
CA THR A 97 6.03 -10.54 -23.04
C THR A 97 7.06 -9.46 -23.31
N SER A 98 7.19 -8.48 -22.41
CA SER A 98 8.20 -7.42 -22.48
C SER A 98 9.50 -7.84 -21.79
N SER A 99 10.62 -7.35 -22.32
CA SER A 99 11.91 -7.40 -21.62
C SER A 99 11.77 -6.74 -20.25
N MET A 100 12.53 -7.23 -19.27
CA MET A 100 12.59 -6.60 -17.95
C MET A 100 13.04 -5.14 -18.12
N PRO A 101 12.40 -4.18 -17.45
CA PRO A 101 12.77 -2.78 -17.57
C PRO A 101 14.17 -2.56 -16.98
N GLU A 102 14.99 -1.73 -17.63
CA GLU A 102 16.23 -1.26 -17.04
C GLU A 102 15.93 -0.37 -15.82
N VAL A 103 16.54 -0.71 -14.68
CA VAL A 103 16.36 0.04 -13.43
C VAL A 103 17.68 0.68 -13.04
N PRO A 104 17.77 2.02 -12.97
CA PRO A 104 18.97 2.66 -12.48
C PRO A 104 19.25 2.28 -11.01
N LEU A 105 20.52 2.03 -10.67
CA LEU A 105 20.94 1.65 -9.31
C LEU A 105 20.38 2.58 -8.21
N TRP A 106 20.38 3.89 -8.46
CA TRP A 106 19.86 4.87 -7.50
C TRP A 106 18.35 4.68 -7.23
N LEU A 107 17.57 4.29 -8.25
CA LEU A 107 16.15 3.98 -8.08
C LEU A 107 15.96 2.68 -7.31
N GLY A 108 16.80 1.68 -7.58
CA GLY A 108 16.85 0.43 -6.80
C GLY A 108 17.13 0.69 -5.32
N ILE A 109 18.12 1.53 -5.00
CA ILE A 109 18.45 1.89 -3.61
C ILE A 109 17.28 2.62 -2.94
N LEU A 110 16.63 3.56 -3.64
CA LEU A 110 15.45 4.26 -3.12
C LEU A 110 14.29 3.30 -2.86
N ALA A 111 14.02 2.38 -3.79
CA ALA A 111 12.97 1.38 -3.68
C ALA A 111 13.22 0.40 -2.52
N LEU A 112 14.48 0.10 -2.20
CA LEU A 112 14.84 -0.74 -1.06
C LEU A 112 14.75 0.00 0.28
N THR A 113 15.19 1.26 0.35
CA THR A 113 15.48 1.93 1.63
C THR A 113 14.40 2.93 2.05
N VAL A 114 13.94 3.78 1.14
CA VAL A 114 13.05 4.91 1.44
C VAL A 114 11.60 4.53 1.21
N MET A 115 11.32 3.95 0.05
CA MET A 115 9.95 3.75 -0.41
C MET A 115 9.11 2.84 0.51
N PRO A 116 9.57 1.67 0.98
CA PRO A 116 8.76 0.80 1.82
C PRO A 116 8.39 1.47 3.15
N MET A 117 9.28 2.32 3.67
CA MET A 117 9.04 3.06 4.90
C MET A 117 8.00 4.16 4.69
N THR A 118 8.12 4.94 3.61
CA THR A 118 7.16 6.01 3.32
C THR A 118 5.77 5.45 3.04
N ILE A 119 5.68 4.33 2.30
CA ILE A 119 4.42 3.64 2.02
C ILE A 119 3.76 3.20 3.33
N ALA A 120 4.48 2.42 4.14
CA ALA A 120 3.92 1.84 5.36
C ALA A 120 3.40 2.92 6.32
N VAL A 121 4.20 3.97 6.56
CA VAL A 121 3.79 5.06 7.46
C VAL A 121 2.61 5.84 6.86
N ALA A 122 2.66 6.23 5.58
CA ALA A 122 1.59 7.00 4.96
C ALA A 122 0.27 6.23 4.85
N GLU A 123 0.32 4.97 4.43
CA GLU A 123 -0.86 4.15 4.19
C GLU A 123 -1.50 3.65 5.49
N GLU A 124 -0.73 3.11 6.43
CA GLU A 124 -1.30 2.68 7.71
C GLU A 124 -1.80 3.87 8.53
N GLY A 125 -1.06 4.99 8.50
CA GLY A 125 -1.50 6.25 9.11
C GLY A 125 -2.82 6.75 8.52
N LEU A 126 -2.95 6.78 7.19
CA LEU A 126 -4.15 7.27 6.50
C LEU A 126 -5.33 6.33 6.69
N TYR A 127 -5.18 5.08 6.32
CA TYR A 127 -6.31 4.16 6.21
C TYR A 127 -6.75 3.63 7.57
N ARG A 128 -5.81 3.16 8.40
CA ARG A 128 -6.11 2.45 9.64
C ARG A 128 -6.10 3.41 10.83
N GLY A 129 -5.06 4.25 10.92
CA GLY A 129 -4.91 5.25 11.98
C GLY A 129 -5.96 6.36 11.90
N TYR A 130 -6.21 6.90 10.71
CA TYR A 130 -7.09 8.06 10.54
C TYR A 130 -8.50 7.72 10.02
N LEU A 131 -8.63 7.11 8.84
CA LEU A 131 -9.93 6.97 8.18
C LEU A 131 -10.85 5.94 8.84
N GLN A 132 -10.36 4.74 9.18
CA GLN A 132 -11.19 3.64 9.67
C GLN A 132 -12.01 4.00 10.93
N SER A 133 -11.41 4.69 11.90
CA SER A 133 -12.12 5.15 13.10
C SER A 133 -13.19 6.19 12.79
N ARG A 134 -12.92 7.13 11.87
CA ARG A 134 -13.84 8.22 11.49
C ARG A 134 -15.00 7.74 10.65
N VAL A 135 -14.77 6.80 9.74
CA VAL A 135 -15.84 6.15 8.97
C VAL A 135 -16.70 5.29 9.90
N ALA A 136 -16.09 4.55 10.83
CA ALA A 136 -16.83 3.75 11.81
C ALA A 136 -17.72 4.60 12.72
N GLY A 137 -17.27 5.81 13.10
CA GLY A 137 -18.07 6.74 13.89
C GLY A 137 -19.27 7.36 13.17
N ARG A 138 -19.33 7.29 11.83
CA ARG A 138 -20.45 7.81 11.02
C ARG A 138 -21.37 6.72 10.47
N LEU A 139 -20.83 5.53 10.24
CA LEU A 139 -21.56 4.37 9.73
C LEU A 139 -21.61 3.32 10.85
N SER A 140 -20.83 2.25 10.71
CA SER A 140 -20.57 1.26 11.75
C SER A 140 -19.25 0.54 11.42
N LEU A 141 -18.85 -0.42 12.26
CA LEU A 141 -17.56 -1.11 12.10
C LEU A 141 -17.42 -1.83 10.76
N VAL A 142 -18.43 -2.62 10.36
CA VAL A 142 -18.35 -3.46 9.16
C VAL A 142 -18.28 -2.61 7.87
N PRO A 143 -19.17 -1.63 7.63
CA PRO A 143 -19.04 -0.72 6.50
C PRO A 143 -17.72 0.05 6.49
N SER A 144 -17.16 0.39 7.66
CA SER A 144 -15.86 1.04 7.73
C SER A 144 -14.73 0.14 7.21
N ILE A 145 -14.67 -1.11 7.67
CA ILE A 145 -13.71 -2.10 7.18
C ILE A 145 -13.81 -2.25 5.65
N LEU A 146 -15.03 -2.44 5.13
CA LEU A 146 -15.26 -2.64 3.70
C LEU A 146 -14.87 -1.41 2.88
N LEU A 147 -15.33 -0.21 3.26
CA LEU A 147 -15.07 1.01 2.49
C LEU A 147 -13.61 1.43 2.53
N VAL A 148 -12.95 1.35 3.68
CA VAL A 148 -11.52 1.69 3.79
C VAL A 148 -10.68 0.71 2.98
N SER A 149 -10.98 -0.58 3.05
CA SER A 149 -10.29 -1.60 2.26
C SER A 149 -10.54 -1.43 0.76
N LEU A 150 -11.75 -1.03 0.36
CA LEU A 150 -12.07 -0.75 -1.05
C LEU A 150 -11.26 0.43 -1.58
N VAL A 151 -11.20 1.54 -0.85
CA VAL A 151 -10.39 2.70 -1.26
C VAL A 151 -8.90 2.38 -1.24
N PHE A 152 -8.44 1.56 -0.30
CA PHE A 152 -7.09 1.02 -0.29
C PHE A 152 -6.80 0.17 -1.54
N GLY A 153 -7.73 -0.70 -1.95
CA GLY A 153 -7.58 -1.50 -3.17
C GLY A 153 -7.57 -0.64 -4.44
N LEU A 154 -8.52 0.28 -4.57
CA LEU A 154 -8.66 1.15 -5.74
C LEU A 154 -7.43 2.02 -5.99
N GLN A 155 -6.71 2.47 -4.95
CA GLN A 155 -5.52 3.33 -5.16
C GLN A 155 -4.45 2.65 -6.04
N HIS A 156 -4.45 1.32 -6.10
CA HIS A 156 -3.46 0.54 -6.81
C HIS A 156 -3.68 0.47 -8.32
N ILE A 157 -4.79 1.01 -8.84
CA ILE A 157 -5.04 1.12 -10.29
C ILE A 157 -3.87 1.83 -10.99
N GLY A 158 -3.26 2.83 -10.35
CA GLY A 158 -2.12 3.60 -10.88
C GLY A 158 -0.90 2.76 -11.27
N PHE A 159 -0.75 1.55 -10.72
CA PHE A 159 0.41 0.69 -10.95
C PHE A 159 0.28 -0.26 -12.14
N THR A 160 -0.91 -0.34 -12.73
CA THR A 160 -1.26 -1.30 -13.80
C THR A 160 -2.03 -0.63 -14.94
N VAL A 161 -1.95 0.70 -15.04
CA VAL A 161 -2.63 1.48 -16.06
C VAL A 161 -2.21 0.98 -17.44
N GLY A 162 -3.19 0.68 -18.30
CA GLY A 162 -2.96 0.09 -19.62
C GLY A 162 -3.26 -1.41 -19.72
N ASP A 163 -3.38 -2.12 -18.60
CA ASP A 163 -3.81 -3.52 -18.56
C ASP A 163 -5.04 -3.68 -17.64
N PRO A 164 -6.25 -3.81 -18.22
CA PRO A 164 -7.49 -3.98 -17.45
C PRO A 164 -7.52 -5.24 -16.58
N HIS A 165 -6.94 -6.35 -17.05
CA HIS A 165 -6.93 -7.60 -16.31
C HIS A 165 -5.95 -7.52 -15.13
N ALA A 166 -4.73 -7.02 -15.35
CA ALA A 166 -3.78 -6.78 -14.27
C ALA A 166 -4.32 -5.76 -13.26
N THR A 167 -5.04 -4.73 -13.72
CA THR A 167 -5.71 -3.76 -12.86
C THR A 167 -6.78 -4.41 -11.99
N LEU A 168 -7.66 -5.22 -12.58
CA LEU A 168 -8.69 -5.92 -11.82
C LEU A 168 -8.07 -6.87 -10.79
N ALA A 169 -7.06 -7.66 -11.20
CA ALA A 169 -6.34 -8.56 -10.30
C ALA A 169 -5.73 -7.78 -9.12
N LYS A 170 -5.00 -6.70 -9.42
CA LYS A 170 -4.34 -5.86 -8.41
C LYS A 170 -5.35 -5.25 -7.43
N VAL A 171 -6.46 -4.69 -7.91
CA VAL A 171 -7.49 -4.10 -7.06
C VAL A 171 -8.12 -5.14 -6.15
N ILE A 172 -8.44 -6.34 -6.66
CA ILE A 172 -9.01 -7.42 -5.84
C ILE A 172 -8.01 -7.89 -4.79
N THR A 173 -6.77 -8.17 -5.19
CA THR A 173 -5.73 -8.65 -4.27
C THR A 173 -5.47 -7.64 -3.15
N THR A 174 -5.34 -6.36 -3.50
CA THR A 174 -5.06 -5.31 -2.51
C THR A 174 -6.29 -4.93 -1.69
N PHE A 175 -7.51 -5.06 -2.23
CA PHE A 175 -8.74 -4.99 -1.44
C PHE A 175 -8.77 -6.07 -0.34
N LEU A 176 -8.48 -7.32 -0.71
CA LEU A 176 -8.45 -8.44 0.24
C LEU A 176 -7.34 -8.25 1.29
N ALA A 177 -6.16 -7.78 0.89
CA ALA A 177 -5.11 -7.39 1.83
C ALA A 177 -5.58 -6.25 2.76
N GLY A 178 -6.29 -5.26 2.23
CA GLY A 178 -6.92 -4.19 2.99
C GLY A 178 -7.88 -4.69 4.08
N LEU A 179 -8.67 -5.74 3.78
CA LEU A 179 -9.54 -6.39 4.76
C LEU A 179 -8.73 -7.01 5.91
N VAL A 180 -7.62 -7.68 5.58
CA VAL A 180 -6.72 -8.28 6.58
C VAL A 180 -6.14 -7.19 7.48
N PHE A 181 -5.56 -6.14 6.92
CA PHE A 181 -5.04 -5.03 7.72
C PHE A 181 -6.12 -4.33 8.55
N SER A 182 -7.32 -4.12 8.00
CA SER A 182 -8.43 -3.54 8.75
C SER A 182 -8.86 -4.43 9.91
N GLY A 183 -8.86 -5.75 9.73
CA GLY A 183 -9.11 -6.74 10.77
C GLY A 183 -8.02 -6.75 11.84
N LEU A 184 -6.75 -6.70 11.43
CA LEU A 184 -5.61 -6.55 12.34
C LEU A 184 -5.70 -5.26 13.15
N MET A 185 -6.16 -4.15 12.55
CA MET A 185 -6.40 -2.90 13.27
C MET A 185 -7.52 -3.03 14.31
N VAL A 186 -8.58 -3.80 14.01
CA VAL A 186 -9.64 -4.09 14.99
C VAL A 186 -9.12 -4.95 16.15
N TRP A 187 -8.25 -5.91 15.85
CA TRP A 187 -7.66 -6.80 16.86
C TRP A 187 -6.63 -6.08 17.74
N HIS A 188 -5.61 -5.45 17.16
CA HIS A 188 -4.51 -4.82 17.88
C HIS A 188 -4.78 -3.39 18.34
N ARG A 189 -5.73 -2.69 17.71
CA ARG A 189 -6.14 -1.30 18.01
C ARG A 189 -5.01 -0.28 18.04
N THR A 190 -3.89 -0.60 17.40
CA THR A 190 -2.69 0.23 17.31
C THR A 190 -2.13 0.13 15.90
N THR A 191 -1.67 1.26 15.37
CA THR A 191 -1.18 1.34 13.98
C THR A 191 0.28 0.89 13.85
N SER A 192 1.07 0.97 14.92
CA SER A 192 2.51 0.71 14.87
C SER A 192 2.90 -0.72 14.46
N PRO A 193 2.27 -1.78 14.98
CA PRO A 193 2.52 -3.14 14.49
C PRO A 193 2.19 -3.30 13.00
N LEU A 194 1.14 -2.63 12.52
CA LEU A 194 0.73 -2.67 11.12
C LEU A 194 1.73 -1.95 10.22
N VAL A 195 2.27 -0.81 10.66
CA VAL A 195 3.36 -0.09 9.94
C VAL A 195 4.56 -1.00 9.77
N ILE A 196 4.99 -1.69 10.84
CA ILE A 196 6.13 -2.61 10.77
C ILE A 196 5.84 -3.77 9.80
N ALA A 197 4.63 -4.33 9.87
CA ALA A 197 4.21 -5.42 9.00
C ALA A 197 4.20 -5.01 7.53
N HIS A 198 3.62 -3.85 7.22
CA HIS A 198 3.55 -3.32 5.87
C HIS A 198 4.95 -2.94 5.34
N TRP A 199 5.78 -2.31 6.18
CA TRP A 199 7.16 -1.98 5.80
C TRP A 199 7.95 -3.24 5.42
N LEU A 200 7.88 -4.31 6.21
CA LEU A 200 8.55 -5.58 5.90
C LEU A 200 7.97 -6.22 4.63
N PHE A 201 6.64 -6.16 4.47
CA PHE A 201 5.96 -6.69 3.30
C PHE A 201 6.48 -6.02 2.01
N ASP A 202 6.54 -4.69 1.98
CA ASP A 202 7.01 -3.95 0.80
C ASP A 202 8.52 -4.02 0.64
N LEU A 203 9.29 -4.04 1.73
CA LEU A 203 10.74 -4.20 1.68
C LEU A 203 11.11 -5.49 0.94
N LEU A 204 10.42 -6.59 1.27
CA LEU A 204 10.71 -7.91 0.72
C LEU A 204 10.00 -8.17 -0.62
N GLY A 205 8.76 -7.71 -0.77
CA GLY A 205 7.91 -7.98 -1.94
C GLY A 205 8.05 -6.97 -3.08
N LEU A 206 8.62 -5.78 -2.82
CA LEU A 206 8.74 -4.69 -3.79
C LEU A 206 10.16 -4.11 -3.84
N GLY A 207 10.69 -3.67 -2.70
CA GLY A 207 11.99 -2.99 -2.63
C GLY A 207 13.16 -3.88 -3.04
N LEU A 208 13.25 -5.07 -2.46
CA LEU A 208 14.32 -6.03 -2.73
C LEU A 208 14.31 -6.53 -4.20
N PRO A 209 13.16 -6.91 -4.80
CA PRO A 209 13.09 -7.23 -6.22
C PRO A 209 13.55 -6.09 -7.14
N VAL A 210 13.10 -4.85 -6.90
CA VAL A 210 13.48 -3.69 -7.73
C VAL A 210 14.98 -3.39 -7.59
N PHE A 211 15.55 -3.55 -6.40
CA PHE A 211 16.99 -3.40 -6.19
C PHE A 211 17.80 -4.46 -6.94
N PHE A 212 17.39 -5.73 -6.94
CA PHE A 212 18.08 -6.77 -7.70
C PHE A 212 18.01 -6.54 -9.20
N LEU A 213 16.88 -6.04 -9.73
CA LEU A 213 16.79 -5.63 -11.14
C LEU A 213 17.72 -4.48 -11.50
N ALA A 214 18.13 -3.66 -10.52
CA ALA A 214 19.07 -2.58 -10.74
C ALA A 214 20.55 -3.01 -10.69
N LEU A 215 20.82 -4.28 -10.34
CA LEU A 215 22.15 -4.89 -10.32
C LEU A 215 22.43 -5.80 -11.52
N SER A 216 21.39 -6.12 -12.30
CA SER A 216 21.46 -6.94 -13.52
C SER A 216 21.66 -6.09 -14.76
#